data_AF-A0A0F9UJT9-F1
#
_entry.id   AF-A0A0F9UJT9-F1
#
_cell.length_a   1.000
_cell.length_b   1.000
_cell.length_c   1.000
_cell.angle_alpha   90.00
_cell.angle_beta   90.00
_cell.angle_gamma   90.00
#
_symmetry.space_group_name_H-M   'P 1'
#
loop_
_entity.id
_entity.type
_entity.pdbx_description
1 polymer ?
#
loop_
_entity_poly.entity_id
_entity_poly.type
_entity_poly.pdbx_seq_one_letter_code
_entity_poly.pdbx_strand_id
1 'polypeptide(L)' 'MFNIFKKKCPICKMELKEGEYYPSGFGKKFCSDECREEYRKKMVKEQSGASGGSCH' A
#
# COMPACT_ATOMS: atom_id res chain seq x y z
N MET A 1 16.02 -19.45 12.24
CA MET A 1 14.71 -19.44 11.56
C MET A 1 14.59 -18.13 10.81
N PHE A 2 14.72 -18.15 9.48
CA PHE A 2 14.56 -16.94 8.67
C PHE A 2 13.06 -16.62 8.62
N ASN A 3 12.62 -15.66 9.43
CA ASN A 3 11.32 -15.04 9.26
C ASN A 3 11.37 -14.26 7.94
N ILE A 4 11.09 -14.96 6.84
CA ILE A 4 10.85 -14.36 5.53
C ILE A 4 9.65 -13.44 5.75
N PHE A 5 9.91 -12.15 5.93
CA PHE A 5 8.90 -11.11 5.97
C PHE A 5 8.25 -11.09 4.59
N LYS A 6 7.26 -11.96 4.41
CA LYS A 6 6.51 -12.06 3.17
C LYS A 6 5.86 -10.70 2.94
N LYS A 7 6.41 -9.93 1.99
CA LYS A 7 5.82 -8.66 1.59
C LYS A 7 4.44 -8.97 1.04
N LYS A 8 3.41 -8.26 1.50
CA LYS A 8 2.04 -8.46 1.04
C LYS A 8 1.55 -7.18 0.37
N CYS A 9 0.74 -7.33 -0.67
CA CYS A 9 0.05 -6.20 -1.28
C CYS A 9 -0.90 -5.58 -0.25
N PRO A 10 -0.83 -4.27 0.02
CA PRO A 10 -1.67 -3.63 1.03
C PRO A 10 -3.15 -3.52 0.63
N ILE A 11 -3.49 -3.77 -0.64
CA ILE A 11 -4.88 -3.75 -1.13
C ILE A 11 -5.52 -5.15 -1.06
N CYS A 12 -4.97 -6.11 -1.81
CA CYS A 12 -5.55 -7.45 -1.94
C CYS A 12 -4.95 -8.48 -0.96
N LYS A 13 -3.95 -8.10 -0.15
CA LYS A 13 -3.21 -8.98 0.78
C LYS A 13 -2.47 -10.16 0.13
N MET A 14 -2.34 -10.15 -1.20
CA MET A 14 -1.57 -11.14 -1.95
C MET A 14 -0.10 -11.16 -1.52
N GLU A 15 0.46 -12.35 -1.38
CA GLU A 15 1.88 -12.54 -1.06
C GLU A 15 2.74 -12.16 -2.28
N LEU A 16 3.64 -11.21 -2.08
CA LEU A 16 4.64 -10.78 -3.05
C LEU A 16 5.90 -11.61 -2.83
N LYS A 17 6.35 -12.28 -3.89
CA LYS A 17 7.55 -13.11 -3.85
C LYS A 17 8.80 -12.24 -3.79
N GLU A 18 9.76 -12.61 -2.96
CA GLU A 18 11.05 -11.93 -2.99
C GLU A 18 11.78 -12.27 -4.31
N GLY A 19 12.38 -11.26 -4.95
CA GLY A 19 13.06 -11.40 -6.23
C GLY A 19 12.22 -11.11 -7.48
N GLU A 20 10.90 -10.94 -7.35
CA GLU A 20 10.06 -10.52 -8.49
C GLU A 20 9.93 -8.99 -8.61
N TYR A 21 9.77 -8.54 -9.86
CA TYR A 21 9.50 -7.15 -10.18
C TYR A 21 8.02 -6.84 -9.90
N TYR A 22 7.78 -6.05 -8.85
CA TYR A 22 6.46 -5.58 -8.47
C TYR A 22 6.40 -4.06 -8.56
N PRO A 23 5.28 -3.49 -9.06
CA PRO A 23 5.07 -2.06 -9.03
C PRO A 23 5.16 -1.54 -7.59
N SER A 24 5.95 -0.49 -7.40
CA SER A 24 6.16 0.14 -6.10
C SER A 24 5.70 1.60 -6.13
N GLY A 25 5.16 2.08 -5.02
CA GLY A 25 4.64 3.43 -4.90
C GLY A 25 4.26 3.73 -3.46
N PHE A 26 4.28 5.00 -3.05
CA PHE A 26 3.92 5.41 -1.68
C PHE A 26 4.69 4.63 -0.59
N GLY A 27 5.94 4.24 -0.87
CA GLY A 27 6.77 3.43 0.04
C GLY A 27 6.37 1.95 0.18
N LYS A 28 5.40 1.46 -0.60
CA LYS A 28 4.91 0.07 -0.57
C LYS A 28 5.03 -0.62 -1.92
N LYS A 29 5.07 -1.96 -1.91
CA LYS A 29 4.98 -2.80 -3.11
C LYS A 29 3.55 -3.30 -3.30
N PHE A 30 3.10 -3.37 -4.55
CA PHE A 30 1.78 -3.82 -4.95
C PHE A 30 1.90 -4.99 -5.91
N CYS A 31 0.91 -5.89 -5.93
CA CYS A 31 0.90 -6.99 -6.89
C CYS A 31 0.66 -6.51 -8.33
N SER A 32 -0.04 -5.37 -8.50
CA SER A 32 -0.45 -4.81 -9.79
C SER A 32 -0.57 -3.28 -9.70
N ASP A 33 -0.52 -2.58 -10.84
CA ASP A 33 -0.74 -1.12 -10.88
C ASP A 33 -2.16 -0.72 -10.44
N GLU A 34 -3.17 -1.56 -10.70
CA GLU A 34 -4.54 -1.33 -10.20
C GLU A 34 -4.56 -1.21 -8.67
N CYS A 35 -3.89 -2.12 -7.96
CA CYS A 35 -3.77 -2.06 -6.50
C CYS A 35 -3.01 -0.81 -6.04
N ARG A 36 -2.04 -0.33 -6.82
CA ARG A 36 -1.32 0.91 -6.51
C ARG A 36 -2.24 2.13 -6.67
N GLU A 37 -3.06 2.18 -7.71
CA GLU A 37 -4.02 3.26 -7.94
C GLU A 37 -5.13 3.29 -6.90
N GLU A 38 -5.69 2.14 -6.55
CA GLU A 38 -6.68 2.03 -5.47
C GLU A 38 -6.11 2.50 -4.13
N TYR A 39 -4.85 2.15 -3.84
CA TYR A 39 -4.16 2.64 -2.66
C TYR A 39 -3.97 4.16 -2.68
N ARG A 40 -3.61 4.73 -3.84
CA ARG A 40 -3.53 6.18 -4.03
C ARG A 40 -4.88 6.86 -3.76
N LYS A 41 -5.98 6.33 -4.30
CA LYS A 41 -7.33 6.88 -4.07
C LYS A 41 -7.70 6.85 -2.59
N LYS A 42 -7.41 5.75 -1.88
CA LYS A 42 -7.63 5.66 -0.43
C LYS A 42 -6.80 6.67 0.35
N MET A 43 -5.52 6.79 0.04
CA MET A 43 -4.61 7.78 0.65
C MET A 43 -5.09 9.23 0.46
N VAL A 44 -5.55 9.57 -0.75
CA VAL A 44 -6.10 10.90 -1.03
C VAL A 44 -7.42 11.10 -0.28
N LYS A 45 -8.30 10.10 -0.25
CA LYS A 45 -9.57 10.17 0.48
C LYS A 45 -9.37 10.30 1.98
N GLU A 46 -8.41 9.60 2.57
CA GLU A 46 -8.06 9.71 4.00
C GLU A 46 -7.46 11.09 4.31
N GLN A 47 -6.60 11.64 3.45
CA GLN A 47 -6.10 13.02 3.60
C GLN A 47 -7.20 14.07 3.44
N SER A 48 -8.14 13.89 2.50
CA SER A 48 -9.28 14.81 2.33
C SER A 48 -10.34 14.67 3.42
N GLY A 49 -10.40 13.53 4.12
CA GLY A 49 -11.28 13.31 5.28
C GLY A 49 -10.66 13.72 6.62
N ALA A 50 -9.35 13.96 6.68
CA ALA A 50 -8.63 14.38 7.89
C ALA A 50 -8.66 15.91 8.12
N SER A 51 -9.42 16.67 7.35
CA SER A 51 -9.82 18.05 7.69
C SER A 51 -10.95 18.02 8.74
N GLY A 52 -10.66 17.52 9.94
CA GLY A 52 -11.69 17.38 10.97
C GLY A 52 -11.18 17.21 12.41
N GLY A 53 -9.90 17.51 12.68
CA GLY A 53 -9.31 17.32 14.01
C GLY A 53 -8.69 18.60 14.56
N SER A 54 -9.52 19.47 15.13
CA SER A 54 -9.26 20.44 16.20
C SER A 54 -7.81 20.90 16.38
N CYS A 55 -7.46 22.03 15.75
CA CYS A 55 -6.39 22.90 16.22
C CYS A 55 -7.03 23.98 17.10
N HIS A 56 -6.50 24.15 18.31
CA HIS A 56 -6.93 25.03 19.41
C HIS A 56 -8.13 24.58 20.25
#